data_AF-A0A062WVN7-F1
#
_entry.id   AF-A0A062WVN7-F1
#
_cell.length_a   1.000
_cell.length_b   1.000
_cell.length_c   1.000
_cell.angle_alpha   90.00
_cell.angle_beta   90.00
_cell.angle_gamma   90.00
#
_symmetry.space_group_name_H-M   'P 1'
#
loop_
_entity.id
_entity.type
_entity.pdbx_description
1 polymer ?
#
loop_
_entity_poly.entity_id
_entity_poly.type
_entity_poly.pdbx_seq_one_letter_code
_entity_poly.pdbx_strand_id
1 'polypeptide(L)'
;MGYQERTYHGLQGRAARPTVSRVTGRWARRGALAEDSDEWHPSRVLVEVPASGPTAREKTEVLRLLSPPEECDFGWGYNGHGTSHTAAAVLADALDVDIETIAFVGSRPDETLADLREDFCAEVLTDLCDEWRLNRRAILRWTVGWYAKYGLTKAPPILIDPEWTGE
;
A
#
# COMPACT_ATOMS: atom_id res chain seq x y z
N MET A 1 1.91 19.46 -3.64
CA MET A 1 1.68 18.66 -4.87
C MET A 1 0.19 18.39 -4.94
N GLY A 2 -0.46 18.52 -6.10
CA GLY A 2 -1.89 18.25 -6.22
C GLY A 2 -2.24 16.78 -6.01
N TYR A 3 -3.51 16.50 -5.72
CA TYR A 3 -4.00 15.14 -5.50
C TYR A 3 -3.77 14.24 -6.73
N GLN A 4 -3.32 13.02 -6.48
CA GLN A 4 -3.18 11.97 -7.49
C GLN A 4 -3.84 10.68 -6.99
N GLU A 5 -4.70 10.13 -7.85
CA GLU A 5 -5.31 8.83 -7.63
C GLU A 5 -4.27 7.72 -7.76
N ARG A 6 -4.20 6.82 -6.77
CA ARG A 6 -3.24 5.72 -6.71
C ARG A 6 -3.96 4.46 -6.24
N THR A 7 -3.43 3.30 -6.63
CA THR A 7 -3.86 2.00 -6.11
C THR A 7 -2.67 1.24 -5.56
N TYR A 8 -2.84 0.66 -4.38
CA TYR A 8 -1.84 -0.13 -3.67
C TYR A 8 -2.13 -1.60 -3.86
N HIS A 9 -1.09 -2.40 -4.11
CA HIS A 9 -1.18 -3.84 -4.30
C HIS A 9 -0.17 -4.53 -3.40
N GLY A 10 -0.64 -5.32 -2.44
CA GLY A 10 0.21 -6.28 -1.76
C GLY A 10 0.33 -7.53 -2.59
N LEU A 11 1.56 -7.94 -2.88
CA LEU A 11 1.86 -9.21 -3.54
C LEU A 11 2.76 -10.03 -2.62
N GLN A 12 2.21 -11.09 -2.04
CA GLN A 12 2.96 -12.10 -1.32
C GLN A 12 3.24 -13.28 -2.26
N GLY A 13 4.45 -13.34 -2.81
CA GLY A 13 4.81 -14.37 -3.78
C GLY A 13 5.35 -15.65 -3.15
N ARG A 14 4.76 -16.80 -3.49
CA ARG A 14 5.54 -17.98 -3.92
C ARG A 14 5.59 -17.94 -5.46
N ALA A 15 6.74 -17.53 -6.00
CA ALA A 15 7.10 -17.47 -7.43
C ALA A 15 6.20 -16.70 -8.43
N ALA A 16 6.80 -15.68 -9.08
CA ALA A 16 6.87 -15.43 -10.53
C ALA A 16 7.02 -13.92 -10.80
N ARG A 17 8.13 -13.53 -11.42
CA ARG A 17 8.39 -12.13 -11.83
C ARG A 17 7.32 -11.63 -12.82
N PRO A 18 6.75 -10.42 -12.66
CA PRO A 18 6.44 -9.61 -13.81
C PRO A 18 7.75 -9.00 -14.31
N THR A 19 8.33 -9.60 -15.36
CA THR A 19 9.43 -8.94 -16.08
C THR A 19 8.83 -7.78 -16.88
N VAL A 20 9.07 -6.55 -16.42
CA VAL A 20 8.76 -5.35 -17.21
C VAL A 20 9.72 -5.32 -18.41
N SER A 21 9.24 -5.76 -19.57
CA SER A 21 9.97 -5.55 -20.82
C SER A 21 9.95 -4.06 -21.16
N ARG A 22 11.12 -3.41 -21.06
CA ARG A 22 11.33 -1.98 -21.37
C ARG A 22 11.01 -1.58 -22.82
N VAL A 23 10.53 -2.48 -23.68
CA VAL A 23 10.48 -2.23 -25.13
C VAL A 23 9.08 -2.29 -25.75
N THR A 24 8.02 -2.80 -25.11
CA THR A 24 6.71 -2.87 -25.80
C THR A 24 5.42 -2.68 -25.00
N GLY A 25 5.46 -2.37 -23.69
CA GLY A 25 4.24 -1.95 -22.96
C GLY A 25 3.03 -2.92 -23.08
N ARG A 26 3.28 -4.22 -23.27
CA ARG A 26 2.24 -5.23 -23.43
C ARG A 26 2.50 -6.38 -22.47
N TRP A 27 1.50 -6.70 -21.66
CA TRP A 27 1.48 -7.89 -20.82
C TRP A 27 1.44 -9.13 -21.72
N ALA A 28 2.47 -9.96 -21.65
CA ALA A 28 2.43 -11.29 -22.23
C ALA A 28 2.13 -12.30 -21.12
N ARG A 29 0.87 -12.77 -21.03
CA ARG A 29 0.65 -14.11 -20.48
C ARG A 29 1.17 -15.09 -21.52
N ARG A 30 2.32 -15.68 -21.28
CA ARG A 30 2.69 -16.92 -21.94
C ARG A 30 3.14 -17.87 -20.86
N GLY A 31 2.35 -18.93 -20.68
CA GLY A 31 2.71 -20.07 -19.86
C GLY A 31 4.06 -20.60 -20.34
N ALA A 32 5.05 -20.45 -19.49
CA ALA A 32 6.21 -21.30 -19.44
C ALA A 32 6.41 -21.50 -17.94
N LEU A 33 6.37 -22.76 -17.53
CA LEU A 33 6.67 -23.20 -16.17
C LEU A 33 8.02 -22.57 -15.80
N ALA A 34 8.00 -21.46 -15.07
CA ALA A 34 9.18 -21.01 -14.36
C ALA A 34 9.43 -22.11 -13.34
N GLU A 35 10.56 -22.77 -13.47
CA GLU A 35 11.01 -23.77 -12.52
C GLU A 35 10.76 -23.23 -11.11
N ASP A 36 10.08 -24.03 -10.28
CA ASP A 36 9.84 -23.77 -8.87
C ASP A 36 11.20 -23.53 -8.20
N SER A 37 11.65 -22.27 -8.19
CA SER A 37 12.69 -21.85 -7.29
C SER A 37 12.00 -21.62 -5.96
N ASP A 38 12.26 -22.49 -4.98
CA ASP A 38 11.98 -22.30 -3.55
C ASP A 38 12.73 -21.07 -2.95
N GLU A 39 13.17 -20.14 -3.80
CA GLU A 39 13.82 -18.89 -3.41
C GLU A 39 12.76 -17.94 -2.87
N TRP A 40 12.80 -17.76 -1.55
CA TRP A 40 11.98 -16.77 -0.86
C TRP A 40 12.23 -15.37 -1.45
N HIS A 41 11.16 -14.65 -1.75
CA HIS A 41 11.23 -13.28 -2.22
C HIS A 41 10.55 -12.35 -1.22
N PRO A 42 11.14 -11.17 -0.92
CA PRO A 42 10.53 -10.22 -0.01
C PRO A 42 9.20 -9.73 -0.59
N SER A 43 8.23 -9.57 0.31
CA SER A 43 6.90 -9.06 -0.02
C SER A 43 6.99 -7.63 -0.56
N ARG A 44 6.12 -7.26 -1.50
CA ARG A 44 6.19 -5.96 -2.20
C ARG A 44 4.85 -5.26 -2.21
N VAL A 45 4.87 -3.93 -2.07
CA VAL A 45 3.69 -3.08 -2.26
C VAL A 45 3.87 -2.24 -3.52
N LEU A 46 3.14 -2.59 -4.58
CA LEU A 46 3.14 -1.81 -5.83
C LEU A 46 2.18 -0.63 -5.71
N VAL A 47 2.61 0.53 -6.20
CA VAL A 47 1.78 1.73 -6.31
C VAL A 47 1.50 1.99 -7.79
N GLU A 48 0.23 2.06 -8.14
CA GLU A 48 -0.26 2.02 -9.51
C GLU A 48 -1.18 3.22 -9.82
N VAL A 49 -1.13 3.73 -11.05
CA VAL A 49 -2.14 4.71 -11.54
C VAL A 49 -3.34 3.94 -12.07
N PRO A 50 -4.56 4.13 -11.55
CA PRO A 50 -5.69 3.32 -11.98
C PRO A 50 -6.05 3.58 -13.45
N ALA A 51 -6.13 2.50 -14.22
CA ALA A 51 -6.76 2.53 -15.53
C ALA A 51 -8.30 2.48 -15.38
N SER A 52 -9.01 3.34 -16.11
CA SER A 52 -10.47 3.30 -16.20
C SER A 52 -10.93 2.34 -17.30
N GLY A 53 -11.92 1.50 -17.01
CA GLY A 53 -12.60 0.63 -17.98
C GLY A 53 -12.50 -0.90 -17.72
N PRO A 54 -13.24 -1.72 -18.49
CA PRO A 54 -13.43 -3.15 -18.23
C PRO A 54 -12.16 -4.01 -18.35
N THR A 55 -11.11 -3.55 -19.03
CA THR A 55 -9.83 -4.26 -19.18
C THR A 55 -8.72 -3.67 -18.30
N ALA A 56 -9.07 -2.97 -17.21
CA ALA A 56 -8.14 -2.19 -16.39
C ALA A 56 -6.88 -2.93 -15.93
N ARG A 57 -6.95 -4.26 -15.72
CA ARG A 57 -5.81 -5.09 -15.27
C ARG A 57 -4.63 -5.14 -16.25
N GLU A 58 -4.85 -4.87 -17.53
CA GLU A 58 -3.80 -4.94 -18.57
C GLU A 58 -3.17 -3.59 -18.90
N LYS A 59 -3.70 -2.49 -18.35
CA LYS A 59 -3.28 -1.13 -18.71
C LYS A 59 -2.69 -0.34 -17.54
N THR A 60 -2.53 -0.97 -16.39
CA THR A 60 -1.98 -0.27 -15.24
C THR A 60 -0.47 -0.06 -15.38
N GLU A 61 -0.02 1.17 -15.11
CA GLU A 61 1.39 1.52 -15.00
C GLU A 61 1.82 1.53 -13.53
N VAL A 62 2.93 0.87 -13.23
CA VAL A 62 3.56 0.91 -11.91
C VAL A 62 4.24 2.27 -11.76
N LEU A 63 3.71 3.11 -10.88
CA LEU A 63 4.27 4.42 -10.56
C LEU A 63 5.56 4.27 -9.75
N ARG A 64 5.51 3.47 -8.67
CA ARG A 64 6.65 3.15 -7.82
C ARG A 64 6.39 1.89 -6.98
N LEU A 65 7.45 1.39 -6.37
CA LEU A 65 7.42 0.33 -5.36
C LEU A 65 7.65 0.97 -3.99
N LEU A 66 6.85 0.61 -2.98
CA LEU A 66 7.23 0.87 -1.59
C LEU A 66 8.16 -0.26 -1.16
N SER A 67 9.34 0.11 -0.67
CA SER A 67 10.29 -0.84 -0.09
C SER A 67 9.93 -1.09 1.37
N PRO A 68 10.06 -2.34 1.85
CA PRO A 68 10.02 -2.55 3.28
C PRO A 68 11.23 -1.85 3.95
N PRO A 69 11.13 -1.45 5.22
CA PRO A 69 12.27 -0.92 5.97
C PRO A 69 13.41 -1.94 6.02
N GLU A 70 14.67 -1.49 6.15
CA GLU A 70 15.85 -2.38 6.07
C GLU A 70 15.82 -3.54 7.08
N GLU A 71 15.15 -3.34 8.21
CA GLU A 71 15.11 -4.26 9.34
C GLU A 71 13.90 -5.21 9.31
N CYS A 72 12.97 -5.06 8.37
CA CYS A 72 11.74 -5.86 8.34
C CYS A 72 11.21 -6.12 6.92
N ASP A 73 10.21 -6.99 6.79
CA ASP A 73 9.49 -7.24 5.53
C ASP A 73 7.98 -7.05 5.74
N PHE A 74 7.23 -6.87 4.65
CA PHE A 74 5.77 -6.69 4.66
C PHE A 74 4.97 -7.97 4.92
N GLY A 75 5.63 -9.13 5.10
CA GLY A 75 5.00 -10.45 5.12
C GLY A 75 3.90 -10.65 6.16
N TRP A 76 2.92 -11.48 5.82
CA TRP A 76 1.77 -11.87 6.65
C TRP A 76 2.05 -13.17 7.45
N GLY A 77 1.44 -13.29 8.63
CA GLY A 77 1.49 -14.50 9.46
C GLY A 77 2.68 -14.60 10.42
N TYR A 78 2.97 -15.82 10.91
CA TYR A 78 3.94 -16.10 12.00
C TYR A 78 5.42 -15.87 11.66
N ASN A 79 5.77 -15.65 10.39
CA ASN A 79 7.15 -15.50 9.91
C ASN A 79 7.46 -14.09 9.36
N GLY A 80 6.60 -13.11 9.60
CA GLY A 80 6.78 -11.72 9.14
C GLY A 80 6.76 -10.72 10.28
N HIS A 81 7.40 -9.57 10.08
CA HIS A 81 7.29 -8.40 10.96
C HIS A 81 5.93 -7.67 10.81
N GLY A 82 5.06 -8.15 9.90
CA GLY A 82 3.60 -8.06 10.04
C GLY A 82 2.90 -6.99 9.22
N THR A 83 1.59 -7.18 9.07
CA THR A 83 0.58 -6.27 8.47
C THR A 83 0.69 -4.83 8.95
N SER A 84 1.23 -4.62 10.14
CA SER A 84 1.42 -3.29 10.72
C SER A 84 2.50 -2.45 10.01
N HIS A 85 3.57 -3.06 9.49
CA HIS A 85 4.56 -2.34 8.66
C HIS A 85 4.00 -2.00 7.29
N THR A 86 3.21 -2.91 6.73
CA THR A 86 2.45 -2.68 5.50
C THR A 86 1.45 -1.54 5.69
N ALA A 87 0.76 -1.48 6.84
CA ALA A 87 -0.11 -0.37 7.22
C ALA A 87 0.68 0.94 7.26
N ALA A 88 1.83 0.97 7.92
CA ALA A 88 2.67 2.17 8.02
C ALA A 88 3.07 2.69 6.64
N ALA A 89 3.57 1.82 5.76
CA ALA A 89 4.00 2.22 4.42
C ALA A 89 2.85 2.73 3.54
N VAL A 90 1.72 2.03 3.56
CA VAL A 90 0.52 2.43 2.79
C VAL A 90 -0.04 3.75 3.31
N LEU A 91 -0.17 3.92 4.63
CA LEU A 91 -0.67 5.14 5.24
C LEU A 91 0.27 6.32 5.04
N ALA A 92 1.58 6.14 5.20
CA ALA A 92 2.56 7.22 4.99
C ALA A 92 2.48 7.74 3.55
N ASP A 93 2.44 6.84 2.58
CA ASP A 93 2.32 7.20 1.16
C ASP A 93 0.95 7.83 0.83
N ALA A 94 -0.13 7.30 1.40
CA ALA A 94 -1.48 7.80 1.16
C ALA A 94 -1.68 9.19 1.77
N LEU A 95 -1.17 9.40 2.99
CA LEU A 95 -1.31 10.62 3.78
C LEU A 95 -0.29 11.71 3.42
N ASP A 96 0.71 11.38 2.59
CA ASP A 96 1.81 12.26 2.22
C ASP A 96 2.60 12.75 3.46
N VAL A 97 2.90 11.81 4.36
CA VAL A 97 3.69 12.05 5.57
C VAL A 97 4.91 11.13 5.60
N ASP A 98 5.91 11.49 6.40
CA ASP A 98 7.11 10.67 6.56
C ASP A 98 6.75 9.34 7.26
N ILE A 99 7.29 8.23 6.75
CA ILE A 99 7.09 6.91 7.34
C ILE A 99 7.58 6.86 8.79
N GLU A 100 8.62 7.61 9.15
CA GLU A 100 9.13 7.70 10.53
C GLU A 100 8.10 8.26 11.53
N THR A 101 7.11 9.01 11.05
CA THR A 101 6.05 9.57 11.90
C THR A 101 4.95 8.56 12.27
N ILE A 102 4.87 7.45 11.51
CA ILE A 102 3.84 6.40 11.64
C ILE A 102 4.44 5.07 12.11
N ALA A 103 5.64 4.74 11.61
CA ALA A 103 6.27 3.45 11.82
C ALA A 103 6.65 3.22 13.29
N PHE A 104 6.73 1.94 13.65
CA PHE A 104 7.12 1.50 15.00
C PHE A 104 8.64 1.66 15.27
N VAL A 105 9.44 1.94 14.23
CA VAL A 105 10.91 2.01 14.29
C VAL A 105 11.34 3.47 14.35
N GLY A 106 11.65 3.99 15.55
CA GLY A 106 12.17 5.35 15.71
C GLY A 106 11.88 6.02 17.06
N SER A 107 12.44 7.22 17.25
CA SER A 107 12.25 8.03 18.46
C SER A 107 10.94 8.83 18.41
N ARG A 108 9.90 8.29 19.07
CA ARG A 108 8.55 8.86 19.27
C ARG A 108 7.75 9.11 17.97
N PRO A 109 7.05 8.09 17.45
CA PRO A 109 6.01 8.33 16.45
C PRO A 109 4.94 9.29 17.01
N ASP A 110 4.23 9.98 16.13
CA ASP A 110 3.03 10.71 16.54
C ASP A 110 2.03 9.67 17.07
N GLU A 111 1.64 9.76 18.34
CA GLU A 111 0.78 8.77 19.00
C GLU A 111 -0.53 8.57 18.23
N THR A 112 -1.08 9.64 17.64
CA THR A 112 -2.30 9.56 16.82
C THR A 112 -2.08 8.74 15.55
N LEU A 113 -0.94 8.95 14.87
CA LEU A 113 -0.63 8.20 13.66
C LEU A 113 -0.24 6.74 13.95
N ALA A 114 0.38 6.50 15.11
CA ALA A 114 0.65 5.14 15.60
C ALA A 114 -0.64 4.37 15.85
N ASP A 115 -1.63 4.99 16.52
CA ASP A 115 -2.95 4.40 16.77
C ASP A 115 -3.72 4.19 15.46
N LEU A 116 -3.69 5.16 14.55
CA LEU A 116 -4.29 5.04 13.21
C LEU A 116 -3.72 3.84 12.45
N ARG A 117 -2.40 3.62 12.51
CA ARG A 117 -1.74 2.47 11.89
C ARG A 117 -2.22 1.15 12.46
N GLU A 118 -2.35 1.04 13.78
CA GLU A 118 -2.81 -0.19 14.42
C GLU A 118 -4.28 -0.48 14.08
N ASP A 119 -5.15 0.53 14.10
CA ASP A 119 -6.55 0.35 13.70
C ASP A 119 -6.67 0.03 12.20
N PHE A 120 -5.87 0.65 11.33
CA PHE A 120 -5.86 0.31 9.90
C PHE A 120 -5.34 -1.11 9.65
N CYS A 121 -4.32 -1.52 10.40
CA CYS A 121 -3.82 -2.88 10.39
C CYS A 121 -4.92 -3.87 10.77
N ALA A 122 -5.64 -3.62 11.87
CA ALA A 122 -6.69 -4.50 12.38
C ALA A 122 -7.95 -4.53 11.51
N GLU A 123 -8.44 -3.37 11.06
CA GLU A 123 -9.72 -3.26 10.37
C GLU A 123 -9.62 -3.40 8.84
N VAL A 124 -8.45 -3.11 8.25
CA VAL A 124 -8.29 -3.11 6.79
C VAL A 124 -7.37 -4.23 6.33
N LEU A 125 -6.16 -4.36 6.90
CA LEU A 125 -5.16 -5.28 6.36
C LEU A 125 -5.23 -6.70 6.91
N THR A 126 -5.72 -6.91 8.13
CA THR A 126 -5.77 -8.24 8.77
C THR A 126 -6.72 -9.19 8.05
N ASP A 127 -7.77 -8.65 7.42
CA ASP A 127 -8.74 -9.43 6.64
C ASP A 127 -8.32 -9.62 5.17
N LEU A 128 -7.20 -9.05 4.73
CA LEU A 128 -6.71 -9.19 3.36
C LEU A 128 -5.90 -10.47 3.18
N CYS A 129 -6.14 -11.16 2.06
CA CYS A 129 -5.39 -12.35 1.65
C CYS A 129 -4.01 -12.00 1.08
N ASP A 130 -3.27 -13.02 0.62
CA ASP A 130 -1.93 -12.94 0.01
C ASP A 130 -1.81 -11.92 -1.14
N GLU A 131 -2.93 -11.61 -1.80
CA GLU A 131 -3.05 -10.57 -2.81
C GLU A 131 -4.23 -9.65 -2.50
N TRP A 132 -4.00 -8.35 -2.53
CA TRP A 132 -5.05 -7.36 -2.31
C TRP A 132 -4.84 -6.11 -3.14
N ARG A 133 -5.90 -5.31 -3.23
CA ARG A 133 -5.91 -4.05 -3.98
C ARG A 133 -6.68 -2.98 -3.20
N LEU A 134 -6.00 -1.91 -2.84
CA LEU A 134 -6.59 -0.80 -2.07
C LEU A 134 -6.43 0.51 -2.82
N ASN A 135 -7.55 1.20 -3.05
CA ASN A 135 -7.55 2.51 -3.69
C ASN A 135 -7.21 3.63 -2.69
N ARG A 136 -6.42 4.63 -3.10
CA ARG A 136 -6.03 5.74 -2.22
C ARG A 136 -7.23 6.52 -1.68
N ARG A 137 -8.28 6.78 -2.47
CA ARG A 137 -9.50 7.42 -1.93
C ARG A 137 -10.19 6.57 -0.88
N ALA A 138 -10.24 5.25 -1.05
CA ALA A 138 -10.83 4.38 -0.05
C ALA A 138 -10.08 4.48 1.29
N ILE A 139 -8.74 4.51 1.23
CA ILE A 139 -7.88 4.72 2.39
C ILE A 139 -8.15 6.09 3.03
N LEU A 140 -8.14 7.17 2.24
CA LEU A 140 -8.40 8.53 2.74
C LEU A 140 -9.79 8.66 3.38
N ARG A 141 -10.83 8.08 2.77
CA ARG A 141 -12.20 8.06 3.34
C ARG A 141 -12.24 7.30 4.67
N TRP A 142 -11.60 6.15 4.74
CA TRP A 142 -11.50 5.39 5.99
C TRP A 142 -10.79 6.21 7.05
N THR A 143 -9.66 6.85 6.71
CA THR A 143 -8.92 7.71 7.65
C THR A 143 -9.75 8.91 8.12
N VAL A 144 -10.49 9.60 7.24
CA VAL A 144 -11.41 10.67 7.66
C VAL A 144 -12.45 10.16 8.65
N GLY A 145 -13.06 8.99 8.37
CA GLY A 145 -14.01 8.35 9.27
C GLY A 145 -13.38 8.01 10.63
N TRP A 146 -12.13 7.55 10.63
CA TRP A 146 -11.37 7.28 11.84
C TRP A 146 -11.12 8.55 12.66
N TYR A 147 -10.63 9.64 12.05
CA TYR A 147 -10.45 10.92 12.75
C TYR A 147 -11.76 11.46 13.33
N ALA A 148 -12.87 11.31 12.60
CA ALA A 148 -14.20 11.71 13.06
C ALA A 148 -14.68 10.87 14.25
N LYS A 149 -14.47 9.54 14.22
CA LYS A 149 -14.83 8.60 15.31
C LYS A 149 -14.17 8.98 16.63
N TYR A 150 -12.92 9.41 16.60
CA TYR A 150 -12.15 9.79 17.80
C TYR A 150 -12.18 11.31 18.10
N GLY A 151 -12.90 12.12 17.32
CA GLY A 151 -13.04 13.57 17.56
C GLY A 151 -11.74 14.36 17.38
N LEU A 152 -10.84 13.89 16.52
CA LEU A 152 -9.50 14.46 16.34
C LEU A 152 -9.51 15.57 15.29
N THR A 153 -8.96 16.73 15.64
CA THR A 153 -8.99 17.94 14.79
C THR A 153 -7.68 18.22 14.08
N LYS A 154 -6.55 17.68 14.56
CA LYS A 154 -5.23 17.85 13.96
C LYS A 154 -4.97 16.73 12.94
N ALA A 155 -5.56 16.87 11.77
CA ALA A 155 -5.44 15.91 10.66
C ALA A 155 -4.26 16.26 9.71
N PRO A 156 -3.65 15.27 9.05
CA PRO A 156 -2.72 15.50 7.93
C PRO A 156 -3.33 16.41 6.85
N PRO A 157 -2.53 17.29 6.21
CA PRO A 157 -3.04 18.27 5.24
C PRO A 157 -3.85 17.66 4.09
N ILE A 158 -3.49 16.46 3.63
CA ILE A 158 -4.22 15.81 2.54
C ILE A 158 -5.67 15.51 2.93
N LEU A 159 -6.00 15.29 4.21
CA LEU A 159 -7.36 14.95 4.63
C LEU A 159 -8.32 16.14 4.59
N ILE A 160 -7.78 17.37 4.61
CA ILE A 160 -8.56 18.62 4.51
C ILE A 160 -8.54 19.22 3.10
N ASP A 161 -7.81 18.60 2.16
CA ASP A 161 -7.72 19.05 0.78
C ASP A 161 -8.99 18.65 -0.01
N PRO A 162 -9.75 19.60 -0.57
CA PRO A 162 -10.93 19.28 -1.36
C PRO A 162 -10.62 18.56 -2.69
N GLU A 163 -9.37 18.60 -3.19
CA GLU A 163 -9.04 18.00 -4.49
C GLU A 163 -9.27 16.49 -4.54
N TRP A 164 -9.11 15.77 -3.42
CA TRP A 164 -9.27 14.32 -3.40
C TRP A 164 -10.73 13.87 -3.21
N THR A 165 -11.58 14.70 -2.62
CA THR A 165 -13.01 14.43 -2.43
C THR A 165 -13.81 14.57 -3.73
N GLY A 166 -13.29 15.34 -4.69
CA GLY A 166 -13.89 15.52 -6.01
C GLY A 166 -15.09 16.47 -6.02
N GLU A 167 -15.11 17.42 -5.08
CA GLU A 167 -16.01 18.58 -5.08
C GLU A 167 -15.49 19.72 -5.96
#